data_AF-A0AA39TAX0-F1
#
_entry.id   AF-A0AA39TAX0-F1
#
_cell.length_a   1.000
_cell.length_b   1.000
_cell.length_c   1.000
_cell.angle_alpha   90.00
_cell.angle_beta   90.00
_cell.angle_gamma   90.00
#
_symmetry.space_group_name_H-M   'P 1'
#
loop_
_entity.id
_entity.type
_entity.pdbx_description
1 polymer ?
#
loop_
_entity_poly.entity_id
_entity_poly.type
_entity_poly.pdbx_seq_one_letter_code
_entity_poly.pdbx_strand_id
1 'polypeptide(L)'
;MKIPYTDGIATTLRMAIRGCLYQYVAEVLLQDHMCIEPTIFDQSHPHLYLLDTRLPLLLSMAGSTSIRSMRISPFPFPHSLFTTIMEDIGGFLDIKSLPLTLDLTPTVYLDDNRHAVVQLLYILISSVEFEDTLTVPERNVTLTTFFRVLNSMSPRPSFLDKYWCTPQVLTNTLHIVFEPQSWASTYQHGLACDLATYFFLSTTFTDETLASFLSSLFEQPRILPDSLLSKFLDLIFTGLVSGDSGSQLCQQSLAIIYEPNNLFTSCCAIIKLGENKTLRRLAFLRPKDSSWPGCLQRLQGLPLGERACILTAFKAFVNAGCVGAFGEDKTPLPSPMRSGFPAIKRRTLHRTRREFPSSSAGS
;
A
#
# COMPACT_ATOMS: atom_id res chain seq x y z
N MET A 1 -34.08 8.15 -0.11
CA MET A 1 -34.74 9.14 0.76
C MET A 1 -34.61 10.53 0.14
N LYS A 2 -35.72 11.26 -0.04
CA LYS A 2 -35.75 12.64 -0.56
C LYS A 2 -35.99 13.57 0.62
N ILE A 3 -35.14 14.58 0.79
CA ILE A 3 -35.30 15.59 1.84
C ILE A 3 -35.88 16.84 1.17
N PRO A 4 -37.04 17.35 1.60
CA PRO A 4 -37.58 18.60 1.07
C PRO A 4 -36.69 19.77 1.50
N TYR A 5 -36.30 20.61 0.55
CA TYR A 5 -35.61 21.89 0.76
C TYR A 5 -36.55 23.02 0.32
N THR A 6 -36.40 24.21 0.90
CA THR A 6 -37.32 25.36 0.78
C THR A 6 -37.55 25.89 -0.65
N ASP A 7 -36.74 25.46 -1.64
CA ASP A 7 -36.84 25.90 -3.03
C ASP A 7 -37.43 24.84 -3.99
N GLY A 8 -38.12 23.82 -3.48
CA GLY A 8 -38.90 22.88 -4.31
C GLY A 8 -38.09 21.89 -5.15
N ILE A 9 -36.75 21.92 -5.08
CA ILE A 9 -35.89 20.88 -5.66
C ILE A 9 -35.68 19.79 -4.61
N ALA A 10 -36.31 18.64 -4.82
CA ALA A 10 -36.10 17.46 -3.98
C ALA A 10 -34.63 17.01 -4.07
N THR A 11 -33.85 17.35 -3.04
CA THR A 11 -32.43 16.98 -2.98
C THR A 11 -32.34 15.56 -2.42
N THR A 12 -31.60 14.68 -3.09
CA THR A 12 -31.34 13.36 -2.52
C THR A 12 -30.46 13.53 -1.29
N LEU A 13 -30.70 12.73 -0.25
CA LEU A 13 -29.83 12.55 0.92
C LEU A 13 -28.34 12.68 0.59
N ARG A 14 -27.93 12.01 -0.49
CA ARG A 14 -26.56 11.98 -0.98
C ARG A 14 -26.06 13.28 -1.62
N MET A 15 -26.93 14.04 -2.30
CA MET A 15 -26.60 15.38 -2.83
C MET A 15 -26.48 16.41 -1.70
N ALA A 16 -27.28 16.28 -0.64
CA ALA A 16 -27.11 17.09 0.56
C ALA A 16 -25.76 16.79 1.22
N ILE A 17 -25.40 15.50 1.34
CA ILE A 17 -24.09 15.09 1.90
C ILE A 17 -22.91 15.64 1.08
N ARG A 18 -22.92 15.48 -0.26
CA ARG A 18 -21.81 15.93 -1.13
C ARG A 18 -21.76 17.44 -1.36
N GLY A 19 -22.91 18.12 -1.37
CA GLY A 19 -23.00 19.54 -1.70
C GLY A 19 -22.79 20.44 -0.48
N CYS A 20 -23.39 20.07 0.65
CA CYS A 20 -23.41 20.85 1.88
C CYS A 20 -23.74 19.92 3.04
N LEU A 21 -22.77 19.19 3.63
CA LEU A 21 -22.94 18.67 4.99
C LEU A 21 -23.10 19.86 5.95
N TYR A 22 -24.30 20.44 5.98
CA TYR A 22 -24.84 21.11 7.14
C TYR A 22 -25.03 19.99 8.14
N GLN A 23 -24.27 20.07 9.22
CA GLN A 23 -24.28 19.14 10.34
C GLN A 23 -25.70 18.70 10.72
N TYR A 24 -26.65 19.64 10.74
CA TYR A 24 -28.07 19.41 11.01
C TYR A 24 -28.73 18.35 10.11
N VAL A 25 -28.43 18.34 8.80
CA VAL A 25 -29.03 17.37 7.88
C VAL A 25 -28.56 15.96 8.22
N ALA A 26 -27.25 15.78 8.45
CA ALA A 26 -26.67 14.51 8.83
C ALA A 26 -27.11 14.04 10.21
N GLU A 27 -27.25 14.94 11.19
CA GLU A 27 -27.82 14.61 12.52
C GLU A 27 -29.26 14.09 12.41
N VAL A 28 -30.11 14.73 11.60
CA VAL A 28 -31.49 14.26 11.35
C VAL A 28 -31.51 12.88 10.69
N LEU A 29 -30.61 12.63 9.73
CA LEU A 29 -30.53 11.34 9.04
C LEU A 29 -30.03 10.20 9.95
N LEU A 30 -29.10 10.56 10.82
CA LEU A 30 -28.55 9.70 11.85
C LEU A 30 -29.56 9.40 12.95
N GLN A 31 -30.44 10.34 13.30
CA GLN A 31 -31.49 10.11 14.30
C GLN A 31 -32.72 9.37 13.72
N ASP A 32 -33.16 9.70 12.50
CA ASP A 32 -34.45 9.23 11.97
C ASP A 32 -34.35 7.94 11.16
N HIS A 33 -33.19 7.60 10.58
CA HIS A 33 -33.09 6.54 9.57
C HIS A 33 -31.97 5.52 9.76
N MET A 34 -31.08 5.75 10.70
CA MET A 34 -30.09 4.76 11.08
C MET A 34 -30.17 4.59 12.58
N CYS A 35 -30.50 3.39 13.04
CA CYS A 35 -30.22 3.05 14.43
C CYS A 35 -28.70 3.14 14.60
N ILE A 36 -28.18 4.31 14.99
CA ILE A 36 -26.79 4.43 15.39
C ILE A 36 -26.69 3.60 16.67
N GLU A 37 -26.28 2.36 16.51
CA GLU A 37 -25.64 1.67 17.62
C GLU A 37 -24.51 2.58 18.10
N PRO A 38 -24.40 2.82 19.42
CA PRO A 38 -23.43 3.74 19.97
C PRO A 38 -22.08 3.44 19.35
N THR A 39 -21.54 4.45 18.67
CA THR A 39 -20.27 4.31 17.97
C THR A 39 -19.21 3.86 18.97
N ILE A 40 -18.17 3.19 18.47
CA ILE A 40 -17.01 2.74 19.24
C ILE A 40 -16.33 3.89 20.03
N PHE A 41 -16.68 5.13 19.69
CA PHE A 41 -16.42 6.33 20.47
C PHE A 41 -17.55 6.57 21.48
N ASP A 42 -17.28 6.25 22.74
CA ASP A 42 -17.96 6.86 23.87
C ASP A 42 -17.58 8.36 23.87
N GLN A 43 -18.57 9.25 23.79
CA GLN A 43 -18.38 10.71 23.76
C GLN A 43 -17.90 11.27 25.12
N SER A 44 -17.45 10.41 26.04
CA SER A 44 -17.09 10.73 27.42
C SER A 44 -15.75 11.47 27.57
N HIS A 45 -15.23 12.12 26.53
CA HIS A 45 -14.06 12.99 26.60
C HIS A 45 -14.50 14.47 26.52
N PRO A 46 -14.67 15.17 27.66
CA PRO A 46 -15.35 16.47 27.74
C PRO A 46 -14.50 17.66 27.27
N HIS A 47 -13.40 17.43 26.54
CA HIS A 47 -12.40 18.46 26.27
C HIS A 47 -12.12 18.73 24.79
N LEU A 48 -12.89 18.12 23.88
CA LEU A 48 -12.79 18.47 22.48
C LEU A 48 -13.63 19.73 22.19
N TYR A 49 -13.06 20.91 22.44
CA TYR A 49 -13.47 22.15 21.77
C TYR A 49 -13.10 22.03 20.28
N LEU A 50 -13.82 21.16 19.56
CA LEU A 50 -13.73 21.00 18.13
C LEU A 50 -14.35 22.23 17.48
N LEU A 51 -13.50 23.09 16.89
CA LEU A 51 -13.96 24.27 16.15
C LEU A 51 -14.85 23.94 14.94
N ASP A 52 -14.82 22.69 14.45
CA ASP A 52 -15.67 22.20 13.37
C ASP A 52 -16.34 20.87 13.78
N THR A 53 -17.64 20.94 13.95
CA THR A 53 -18.54 19.84 14.29
C THR A 53 -18.70 18.79 13.18
N ARG A 54 -18.20 19.06 11.97
CA ARG A 54 -18.29 18.15 10.84
C ARG A 54 -17.43 16.91 10.99
N LEU A 55 -16.23 17.02 11.57
CA LEU A 55 -15.35 15.86 11.72
C LEU A 55 -15.93 14.81 12.68
N PRO A 56 -16.41 15.14 13.89
CA PRO A 56 -17.08 14.18 14.78
C PRO A 56 -18.24 13.44 14.13
N LEU A 57 -19.03 14.17 13.35
CA LEU A 57 -20.15 13.62 12.60
C LEU A 57 -19.68 12.62 11.53
N LEU A 58 -18.66 12.98 10.75
CA LEU A 58 -18.05 12.08 9.75
C LEU A 58 -17.46 10.82 10.40
N LEU A 59 -16.78 10.97 11.55
CA LEU A 59 -16.24 9.85 12.31
C LEU A 59 -17.36 8.94 12.84
N SER A 60 -18.46 9.53 13.33
CA SER A 60 -19.62 8.78 13.79
C SER A 60 -20.27 7.99 12.65
N MET A 61 -20.44 8.62 11.48
CA MET A 61 -20.97 7.96 10.28
C MET A 61 -20.05 6.82 9.81
N ALA A 62 -18.74 7.05 9.73
CA ALA A 62 -17.77 6.02 9.34
C ALA A 62 -17.71 4.85 10.36
N GLY A 63 -17.94 5.15 11.64
CA GLY A 63 -18.03 4.18 12.73
C GLY A 63 -19.30 3.34 12.75
N SER A 64 -20.36 3.74 12.05
CA SER A 64 -21.63 3.01 12.00
C SER A 64 -21.60 1.82 11.04
N THR A 65 -21.94 0.62 11.55
CA THR A 65 -22.07 -0.59 10.74
C THR A 65 -23.18 -0.46 9.68
N SER A 66 -24.25 0.28 9.97
CA SER A 66 -25.34 0.53 9.01
C SER A 66 -24.87 1.33 7.80
N ILE A 67 -24.01 2.33 7.99
CA ILE A 67 -23.39 3.09 6.89
C ILE A 67 -22.49 2.17 6.06
N ARG A 68 -21.64 1.37 6.71
CA ARG A 68 -20.73 0.43 6.04
C ARG A 68 -21.49 -0.63 5.24
N SER A 69 -22.64 -1.06 5.74
CA SER A 69 -23.49 -2.08 5.12
C SER A 69 -24.43 -1.53 4.03
N MET A 70 -24.51 -0.20 3.88
CA MET A 70 -25.45 0.45 2.97
C MET A 70 -25.00 0.32 1.51
N ARG A 71 -25.52 -0.69 0.81
CA ARG A 71 -25.33 -0.85 -0.64
C ARG A 71 -26.23 0.12 -1.40
N ILE A 72 -25.68 1.29 -1.77
CA ILE A 72 -26.38 2.25 -2.62
C ILE A 72 -26.20 1.85 -4.09
N SER A 73 -27.30 1.79 -4.84
CA SER A 73 -27.27 1.53 -6.29
C SER A 73 -26.32 2.51 -7.00
N PRO A 74 -25.49 2.03 -7.96
CA PRO A 74 -24.46 2.82 -8.65
C PRO A 74 -25.02 3.94 -9.55
N PHE A 75 -26.33 4.08 -9.66
CA PHE A 75 -26.95 5.17 -10.41
C PHE A 75 -27.56 6.21 -9.44
N PRO A 76 -27.20 7.51 -9.55
CA PRO A 76 -26.35 8.16 -10.56
C PRO A 76 -24.89 8.40 -10.12
N PHE A 77 -24.29 7.56 -9.25
CA PHE A 77 -23.00 7.88 -8.62
C PHE A 77 -21.99 6.73 -8.59
N PRO A 78 -20.69 7.00 -8.86
CA PRO A 78 -19.68 5.97 -9.06
C PRO A 78 -19.14 5.31 -7.77
N HIS A 79 -19.44 5.83 -6.57
CA HIS A 79 -18.84 5.37 -5.30
C HIS A 79 -19.89 5.00 -4.23
N SER A 80 -19.50 4.38 -3.12
CA SER A 80 -20.41 4.17 -1.99
C SER A 80 -20.52 5.42 -1.12
N LEU A 81 -21.49 5.43 -0.19
CA LEU A 81 -21.59 6.50 0.81
C LEU A 81 -20.36 6.49 1.73
N PHE A 82 -19.92 5.30 2.15
CA PHE A 82 -18.72 5.15 2.97
C PHE A 82 -17.46 5.69 2.29
N THR A 83 -17.24 5.40 1.00
CA THR A 83 -16.14 6.01 0.23
C THR A 83 -16.19 7.54 0.25
N THR A 84 -17.40 8.11 0.14
CA THR A 84 -17.57 9.58 0.15
C THR A 84 -17.18 10.16 1.51
N ILE A 85 -17.64 9.54 2.60
CA ILE A 85 -17.30 9.94 3.98
C ILE A 85 -15.77 9.89 4.19
N MET A 86 -15.12 8.84 3.72
CA MET A 86 -13.67 8.69 3.83
C MET A 86 -12.90 9.75 3.03
N GLU A 87 -13.40 10.12 1.85
CA GLU A 87 -12.84 11.21 1.06
C GLU A 87 -13.02 12.58 1.74
N ASP A 88 -14.17 12.79 2.38
CA ASP A 88 -14.46 14.03 3.10
C ASP A 88 -13.59 14.16 4.37
N ILE A 89 -13.34 13.06 5.09
CA ILE A 89 -12.35 13.01 6.17
C ILE A 89 -10.95 13.36 5.61
N GLY A 90 -10.58 12.78 4.46
CA GLY A 90 -9.32 13.09 3.80
C GLY A 90 -9.21 14.53 3.34
N GLY A 91 -10.31 15.14 2.90
CA GLY A 91 -10.39 16.57 2.55
C GLY A 91 -10.28 17.47 3.77
N PHE A 92 -10.96 17.13 4.87
CA PHE A 92 -10.91 17.87 6.12
C PHE A 92 -9.50 17.95 6.70
N LEU A 93 -8.74 16.86 6.60
CA LEU A 93 -7.35 16.79 7.08
C LEU A 93 -6.32 17.28 6.05
N ASP A 94 -6.75 17.75 4.88
CA ASP A 94 -5.89 18.14 3.75
C ASP A 94 -4.88 17.06 3.35
N ILE A 95 -5.33 15.79 3.32
CA ILE A 95 -4.49 14.63 2.97
C ILE A 95 -4.91 13.95 1.68
N LYS A 96 -5.98 14.40 1.01
CA LYS A 96 -6.52 13.76 -0.19
C LYS A 96 -5.51 13.71 -1.34
N SER A 97 -4.67 14.74 -1.46
CA SER A 97 -3.63 14.86 -2.48
C SER A 97 -2.22 14.47 -2.00
N LEU A 98 -2.06 14.09 -0.73
CA LEU A 98 -0.73 13.70 -0.24
C LEU A 98 -0.31 12.37 -0.87
N PRO A 99 0.85 12.32 -1.57
CA PRO A 99 1.34 11.08 -2.12
C PRO A 99 1.75 10.14 -0.98
N LEU A 100 1.54 8.83 -1.13
CA LEU A 100 2.08 7.86 -0.17
C LEU A 100 3.55 7.58 -0.49
N THR A 101 4.45 8.45 -0.03
CA THR A 101 5.91 8.34 -0.26
C THR A 101 6.69 8.40 1.05
N LEU A 102 7.82 7.70 1.10
CA LEU A 102 8.72 7.70 2.27
C LEU A 102 9.41 9.04 2.55
N ASP A 103 9.54 9.88 1.53
CA ASP A 103 10.26 11.16 1.64
C ASP A 103 9.40 12.28 2.26
N LEU A 104 8.17 11.96 2.68
CA LEU A 104 7.35 12.88 3.45
C LEU A 104 7.93 12.98 4.86
N THR A 105 8.69 14.04 5.12
CA THR A 105 8.90 14.52 6.48
C THR A 105 7.54 14.84 7.07
N PRO A 106 7.15 14.25 8.21
CA PRO A 106 5.86 14.54 8.82
C PRO A 106 5.76 16.05 9.06
N THR A 107 4.80 16.70 8.41
CA THR A 107 4.72 18.15 8.37
C THR A 107 3.86 18.72 9.48
N VAL A 108 2.99 17.90 10.08
CA VAL A 108 1.96 18.35 11.02
C VAL A 108 2.15 17.70 12.39
N TYR A 109 1.97 18.48 13.45
CA TYR A 109 1.96 17.96 14.81
C TYR A 109 0.71 17.09 15.04
N LEU A 110 0.80 16.07 15.90
CA LEU A 110 -0.35 15.26 16.28
C LEU A 110 -1.38 16.12 17.04
N ASP A 111 -2.48 16.47 16.37
CA ASP A 111 -3.64 17.13 16.97
C ASP A 111 -4.75 16.11 17.30
N ASP A 112 -5.74 16.55 18.08
CA ASP A 112 -6.85 15.70 18.52
C ASP A 112 -7.69 15.15 17.36
N ASN A 113 -7.80 15.91 16.25
CA ASN A 113 -8.55 15.52 15.07
C ASN A 113 -7.89 14.35 14.36
N ARG A 114 -6.59 14.46 14.08
CA ARG A 114 -5.77 13.40 13.47
C ARG A 114 -5.69 12.20 14.39
N HIS A 115 -5.58 12.42 15.71
CA HIS A 115 -5.62 11.34 16.68
C HIS A 115 -6.92 10.53 16.59
N ALA A 116 -8.08 11.20 16.66
CA ALA A 116 -9.39 10.55 16.57
C ALA A 116 -9.59 9.81 15.24
N VAL A 117 -9.15 10.40 14.13
CA VAL A 117 -9.22 9.77 12.80
C VAL A 117 -8.34 8.52 12.73
N VAL A 118 -7.07 8.59 13.15
CA VAL A 118 -6.19 7.42 13.12
C VAL A 118 -6.70 6.33 14.05
N GLN A 119 -7.27 6.69 15.20
CA GLN A 119 -7.85 5.72 16.14
C GLN A 119 -9.04 5.00 15.52
N LEU A 120 -9.99 5.72 14.89
CA LEU A 120 -11.12 5.12 14.19
C LEU A 120 -10.63 4.17 13.09
N LEU A 121 -9.73 4.66 12.24
CA LEU A 121 -9.22 3.88 11.10
C LEU A 121 -8.46 2.64 11.54
N TYR A 122 -7.68 2.73 12.63
CA TYR A 122 -7.01 1.58 13.21
C TYR A 122 -8.00 0.55 13.73
N ILE A 123 -9.04 0.97 14.44
CA ILE A 123 -10.11 0.08 14.91
C ILE A 123 -10.82 -0.59 13.73
N LEU A 124 -11.13 0.18 12.68
CA LEU A 124 -11.77 -0.33 11.48
C LEU A 124 -10.89 -1.37 10.78
N ILE A 125 -9.62 -1.07 10.49
CA ILE A 125 -8.69 -1.99 9.81
C ILE A 125 -8.46 -3.27 10.63
N SER A 126 -8.49 -3.16 11.96
CA SER A 126 -8.29 -4.30 12.87
C SER A 126 -9.57 -5.10 13.15
N SER A 127 -10.72 -4.65 12.64
CA SER A 127 -12.02 -5.29 12.85
C SER A 127 -12.26 -6.43 11.86
N VAL A 128 -12.95 -7.48 12.30
CA VAL A 128 -13.45 -8.55 11.43
C VAL A 128 -14.38 -8.00 10.34
N GLU A 129 -15.13 -6.94 10.65
CA GLU A 129 -16.03 -6.30 9.69
C GLU A 129 -15.31 -5.63 8.51
N PHE A 130 -14.01 -5.36 8.64
CA PHE A 130 -13.21 -4.78 7.56
C PHE A 130 -13.18 -5.67 6.33
N GLU A 131 -13.05 -6.98 6.54
CA GLU A 131 -13.01 -7.97 5.46
C GLU A 131 -14.43 -8.38 5.03
N ASP A 132 -15.35 -8.52 5.98
CA ASP A 132 -16.68 -9.09 5.73
C ASP A 132 -17.70 -8.07 5.18
N THR A 133 -17.62 -6.81 5.61
CA THR A 133 -18.66 -5.80 5.31
C THR A 133 -18.24 -4.88 4.18
N LEU A 134 -16.96 -4.52 4.10
CA LEU A 134 -16.47 -3.53 3.15
C LEU A 134 -16.09 -4.16 1.79
N THR A 135 -16.53 -3.50 0.74
CA THR A 135 -16.07 -3.80 -0.62
C THR A 135 -14.59 -3.46 -0.79
N VAL A 136 -13.93 -4.08 -1.77
CA VAL A 136 -12.51 -3.82 -2.07
C VAL A 136 -12.21 -2.33 -2.27
N PRO A 137 -13.02 -1.55 -3.02
CA PRO A 137 -12.84 -0.11 -3.12
C PRO A 137 -12.85 0.64 -1.79
N GLU A 138 -13.72 0.23 -0.86
CA GLU A 138 -13.86 0.83 0.46
C GLU A 138 -12.68 0.49 1.36
N ARG A 139 -12.19 -0.77 1.27
CA ARG A 139 -10.97 -1.20 1.95
C ARG A 139 -9.75 -0.41 1.46
N ASN A 140 -9.57 -0.25 0.14
CA ASN A 140 -8.47 0.53 -0.43
C ASN A 140 -8.48 1.99 0.01
N VAL A 141 -9.65 2.65 -0.03
CA VAL A 141 -9.79 4.04 0.42
C VAL A 141 -9.47 4.15 1.91
N THR A 142 -9.94 3.21 2.74
CA THR A 142 -9.68 3.19 4.18
C THR A 142 -8.20 3.06 4.49
N LEU A 143 -7.52 2.10 3.86
CA LEU A 143 -6.08 1.89 4.01
C LEU A 143 -5.30 3.10 3.53
N THR A 144 -5.63 3.63 2.34
CA THR A 144 -4.94 4.80 1.79
C THR A 144 -5.07 6.00 2.72
N THR A 145 -6.28 6.30 3.19
CA THR A 145 -6.51 7.39 4.15
C THR A 145 -5.71 7.15 5.43
N PHE A 146 -5.76 5.95 6.00
CA PHE A 146 -5.01 5.62 7.22
C PHE A 146 -3.51 5.88 7.08
N PHE A 147 -2.88 5.36 6.01
CA PHE A 147 -1.46 5.58 5.78
C PHE A 147 -1.11 7.03 5.50
N ARG A 148 -1.98 7.79 4.81
CA ARG A 148 -1.75 9.21 4.55
C ARG A 148 -1.81 10.03 5.84
N VAL A 149 -2.81 9.80 6.70
CA VAL A 149 -2.87 10.46 8.01
C VAL A 149 -1.63 10.09 8.82
N LEU A 150 -1.31 8.81 8.92
CA LEU A 150 -0.21 8.31 9.74
C LEU A 150 1.16 8.86 9.32
N ASN A 151 1.41 8.99 8.01
CA ASN A 151 2.67 9.54 7.49
C ASN A 151 2.73 11.07 7.51
N SER A 152 1.59 11.75 7.59
CA SER A 152 1.55 13.21 7.66
C SER A 152 1.91 13.78 9.03
N MET A 153 1.96 12.95 10.08
CA MET A 153 1.98 13.42 11.46
C MET A 153 3.18 12.95 12.29
N SER A 154 3.61 13.81 13.22
CA SER A 154 4.61 13.49 14.24
C SER A 154 4.25 14.16 15.58
N PRO A 155 4.35 13.46 16.73
CA PRO A 155 4.76 12.06 16.88
C PRO A 155 3.66 11.08 16.45
N ARG A 156 4.02 9.80 16.27
CA ARG A 156 3.01 8.74 16.08
C ARG A 156 2.19 8.55 17.37
N PRO A 157 0.90 8.16 17.28
CA PRO A 157 0.06 7.97 18.44
C PRO A 157 0.59 6.84 19.30
N SER A 158 0.49 6.99 20.62
CA SER A 158 0.99 6.01 21.59
C SER A 158 0.29 4.66 21.52
N PHE A 159 -0.96 4.61 21.02
CA PHE A 159 -1.71 3.36 20.85
C PHE A 159 -1.23 2.52 19.65
N LEU A 160 -0.50 3.12 18.69
CA LEU A 160 0.14 2.38 17.62
C LEU A 160 1.51 1.91 18.10
N ASP A 161 1.59 0.64 18.46
CA ASP A 161 2.85 -0.01 18.80
C ASP A 161 3.89 0.23 17.71
N LYS A 162 5.17 0.27 18.10
CA LYS A 162 6.28 0.44 17.15
C LYS A 162 6.27 -0.60 16.02
N TYR A 163 5.62 -1.76 16.24
CA TYR A 163 5.51 -2.88 15.31
C TYR A 163 4.07 -3.14 14.84
N TRP A 164 3.20 -2.13 14.85
CA TRP A 164 1.79 -2.28 14.49
C TRP A 164 1.59 -2.86 13.06
N CYS A 165 2.48 -2.54 12.12
CA CYS A 165 2.48 -3.12 10.77
C CYS A 165 3.19 -4.48 10.80
N THR A 166 2.50 -5.50 11.31
CA THR A 166 2.99 -6.87 11.29
C THR A 166 3.05 -7.42 9.87
N PRO A 167 3.86 -8.46 9.59
CA PRO A 167 3.86 -9.13 8.28
C PRO A 167 2.47 -9.60 7.84
N GLN A 168 1.60 -9.97 8.78
CA GLN A 168 0.22 -10.37 8.47
C GLN A 168 -0.61 -9.20 7.94
N VAL A 169 -0.54 -8.02 8.58
CA VAL A 169 -1.25 -6.81 8.13
C VAL A 169 -0.76 -6.39 6.74
N LEU A 170 0.55 -6.52 6.49
CA LEU A 170 1.15 -6.27 5.19
C LEU A 170 0.60 -7.23 4.13
N THR A 171 0.62 -8.55 4.40
CA THR A 171 0.09 -9.57 3.49
C THR A 171 -1.40 -9.34 3.18
N ASN A 172 -2.23 -9.10 4.19
CA ASN A 172 -3.67 -8.82 3.99
C ASN A 172 -3.87 -7.56 3.14
N THR A 173 -3.09 -6.50 3.39
CA THR A 173 -3.19 -5.28 2.59
C THR A 173 -2.79 -5.51 1.14
N LEU A 174 -1.73 -6.28 0.90
CA LEU A 174 -1.30 -6.62 -0.46
C LEU A 174 -2.36 -7.45 -1.17
N HIS A 175 -2.96 -8.44 -0.51
CA HIS A 175 -4.07 -9.20 -1.07
C HIS A 175 -5.21 -8.28 -1.54
N ILE A 176 -5.62 -7.32 -0.70
CA ILE A 176 -6.66 -6.33 -1.05
C ILE A 176 -6.22 -5.53 -2.29
N VAL A 177 -4.98 -5.03 -2.31
CA VAL A 177 -4.46 -4.23 -3.44
C VAL A 177 -4.46 -5.03 -4.74
N PHE A 178 -4.17 -6.33 -4.71
CA PHE A 178 -4.19 -7.18 -5.90
C PHE A 178 -5.56 -7.75 -6.28
N GLU A 179 -6.60 -7.56 -5.47
CA GLU A 179 -7.94 -8.00 -5.85
C GLU A 179 -8.38 -7.31 -7.17
N PRO A 180 -9.04 -8.02 -8.10
CA PRO A 180 -9.43 -7.46 -9.41
C PRO A 180 -10.23 -6.15 -9.32
N GLN A 181 -11.04 -6.00 -8.28
CA GLN A 181 -11.88 -4.83 -8.03
C GLN A 181 -11.07 -3.58 -7.66
N SER A 182 -9.86 -3.74 -7.12
CA SER A 182 -8.91 -2.64 -6.85
C SER A 182 -8.49 -1.91 -8.12
N TRP A 183 -8.63 -2.56 -9.27
CA TRP A 183 -8.19 -2.05 -10.57
C TRP A 183 -9.35 -1.67 -11.49
N ALA A 184 -10.60 -1.79 -11.01
CA ALA A 184 -11.80 -1.65 -11.83
C ALA A 184 -12.07 -0.23 -12.35
N SER A 185 -11.47 0.80 -11.75
CA SER A 185 -11.61 2.20 -12.19
C SER A 185 -10.30 2.96 -12.07
N THR A 186 -10.13 4.03 -12.84
CA THR A 186 -8.93 4.88 -12.80
C THR A 186 -8.63 5.42 -11.40
N TYR A 187 -9.69 5.76 -10.63
CA TYR A 187 -9.54 6.22 -9.26
C TYR A 187 -9.01 5.12 -8.33
N GLN A 188 -9.63 3.93 -8.38
CA GLN A 188 -9.20 2.79 -7.56
C GLN A 188 -7.79 2.30 -7.93
N HIS A 189 -7.48 2.32 -9.22
CA HIS A 189 -6.14 2.04 -9.74
C HIS A 189 -5.08 2.94 -9.10
N GLY A 190 -5.33 4.25 -8.96
CA GLY A 190 -4.40 5.18 -8.31
C GLY A 190 -4.12 4.82 -6.85
N LEU A 191 -5.17 4.53 -6.08
CA LEU A 191 -5.05 4.17 -4.66
C LEU A 191 -4.28 2.86 -4.45
N ALA A 192 -4.61 1.83 -5.24
CA ALA A 192 -3.94 0.54 -5.23
C ALA A 192 -2.44 0.68 -5.57
N CYS A 193 -2.10 1.49 -6.58
CA CYS A 193 -0.71 1.80 -6.93
C CYS A 193 0.06 2.49 -5.80
N ASP A 194 -0.55 3.51 -5.18
CA ASP A 194 0.05 4.27 -4.09
C ASP A 194 0.34 3.36 -2.89
N LEU A 195 -0.64 2.54 -2.50
CA LEU A 195 -0.50 1.59 -1.40
C LEU A 195 0.61 0.56 -1.67
N ALA A 196 0.56 -0.15 -2.79
CA ALA A 196 1.58 -1.16 -3.06
C ALA A 196 2.98 -0.54 -3.22
N THR A 197 3.12 0.65 -3.82
CA THR A 197 4.41 1.36 -3.86
C THR A 197 4.89 1.70 -2.45
N TYR A 198 4.00 2.24 -1.61
CA TYR A 198 4.33 2.63 -0.24
C TYR A 198 4.78 1.44 0.59
N PHE A 199 4.04 0.33 0.59
CA PHE A 199 4.44 -0.86 1.31
C PHE A 199 5.73 -1.45 0.79
N PHE A 200 5.92 -1.38 -0.53
CA PHE A 200 7.12 -1.88 -1.14
C PHE A 200 8.38 -1.15 -0.64
N LEU A 201 8.26 0.17 -0.48
CA LEU A 201 9.36 1.00 -0.03
C LEU A 201 9.49 1.01 1.50
N SER A 202 8.38 1.05 2.23
CA SER A 202 8.36 1.32 3.68
C SER A 202 8.66 0.12 4.57
N THR A 203 8.50 -1.09 4.03
CA THR A 203 8.74 -2.31 4.81
C THR A 203 10.02 -2.98 4.33
N THR A 204 10.84 -3.41 5.29
CA THR A 204 11.77 -4.50 5.01
C THR A 204 10.90 -5.74 4.88
N PHE A 205 10.52 -6.10 3.66
CA PHE A 205 9.83 -7.37 3.43
C PHE A 205 10.65 -8.48 4.08
N THR A 206 9.96 -9.34 4.82
CA THR A 206 10.48 -10.69 4.96
C THR A 206 10.40 -11.34 3.59
N ASP A 207 11.35 -12.21 3.30
CA ASP A 207 11.40 -12.84 1.99
C ASP A 207 10.14 -13.69 1.68
N GLU A 208 9.44 -14.19 2.71
CA GLU A 208 8.14 -14.87 2.58
C GLU A 208 7.05 -13.92 2.07
N THR A 209 6.99 -12.69 2.59
CA THR A 209 6.02 -11.70 2.13
C THR A 209 6.33 -11.24 0.71
N LEU A 210 7.62 -11.11 0.36
CA LEU A 210 8.02 -10.80 -1.03
C LEU A 210 7.66 -11.95 -1.98
N ALA A 211 7.90 -13.20 -1.59
CA ALA A 211 7.53 -14.36 -2.39
C ALA A 211 6.01 -14.46 -2.57
N SER A 212 5.23 -14.26 -1.51
CA SER A 212 3.77 -14.20 -1.57
C SER A 212 3.27 -13.08 -2.49
N PHE A 213 3.87 -11.88 -2.39
CA PHE A 213 3.59 -10.76 -3.27
C PHE A 213 3.86 -11.10 -4.74
N LEU A 214 5.01 -11.70 -5.04
CA LEU A 214 5.37 -12.12 -6.39
C LEU A 214 4.41 -13.18 -6.93
N SER A 215 4.04 -14.17 -6.12
CA SER A 215 3.05 -15.17 -6.49
C SER A 215 1.71 -14.50 -6.85
N SER A 216 1.20 -13.59 -6.01
CA SER A 216 -0.04 -12.86 -6.30
C SER A 216 0.06 -11.99 -7.56
N LEU A 217 1.21 -11.34 -7.77
CA LEU A 217 1.48 -10.53 -8.96
C LEU A 217 1.41 -11.36 -10.25
N PHE A 218 1.92 -12.60 -10.22
CA PHE A 218 1.98 -13.50 -11.38
C PHE A 218 0.79 -14.46 -11.52
N GLU A 219 -0.04 -14.62 -10.49
CA GLU A 219 -1.33 -15.31 -10.61
C GLU A 219 -2.36 -14.47 -11.38
N GLN A 220 -2.27 -13.13 -11.32
CA GLN A 220 -3.24 -12.22 -11.92
C GLN A 220 -2.67 -11.19 -12.93
N PRO A 221 -1.72 -11.57 -13.83
CA PRO A 221 -1.00 -10.60 -14.66
C PRO A 221 -1.87 -9.96 -15.73
N ARG A 222 -3.00 -10.60 -16.10
CA ARG A 222 -3.93 -10.06 -17.11
C ARG A 222 -4.74 -8.87 -16.60
N ILE A 223 -4.74 -8.65 -15.28
CA ILE A 223 -5.51 -7.59 -14.62
C ILE A 223 -4.66 -6.33 -14.46
N LEU A 224 -3.34 -6.51 -14.33
CA LEU A 224 -2.41 -5.40 -14.16
C LEU A 224 -2.05 -4.77 -15.51
N PRO A 225 -2.14 -3.44 -15.66
CA PRO A 225 -1.58 -2.75 -16.81
C PRO A 225 -0.07 -3.00 -16.94
N ASP A 226 0.44 -3.15 -18.16
CA ASP A 226 1.86 -3.40 -18.43
C ASP A 226 2.75 -2.35 -17.71
N SER A 227 2.34 -1.07 -17.71
CA SER A 227 3.02 0.05 -17.04
C SER A 227 3.23 -0.16 -15.54
N LEU A 228 2.23 -0.74 -14.88
CA LEU A 228 2.26 -0.94 -13.45
C LEU A 228 3.06 -2.17 -13.07
N LEU A 229 2.89 -3.27 -13.84
CA LEU A 229 3.71 -4.46 -13.68
C LEU A 229 5.18 -4.10 -13.80
N SER A 230 5.56 -3.31 -14.81
CA SER A 230 6.94 -2.86 -14.99
C SER A 230 7.46 -2.03 -13.82
N LYS A 231 6.64 -1.11 -13.27
CA LYS A 231 7.02 -0.32 -12.10
C LYS A 231 7.28 -1.19 -10.86
N PHE A 232 6.42 -2.18 -10.59
CA PHE A 232 6.65 -3.12 -9.49
C PHE A 232 7.87 -3.99 -9.73
N LEU A 233 8.06 -4.49 -10.95
CA LEU A 233 9.24 -5.27 -11.30
C LEU A 233 10.53 -4.45 -11.14
N ASP A 234 10.54 -3.17 -11.51
CA ASP A 234 11.72 -2.31 -11.30
C ASP A 234 12.04 -2.11 -9.82
N LEU A 235 11.01 -1.90 -9.00
CA LEU A 235 11.15 -1.79 -7.55
C LEU A 235 11.69 -3.11 -6.96
N ILE A 236 11.11 -4.25 -7.33
CA ILE A 236 11.53 -5.59 -6.92
C ILE A 236 12.97 -5.85 -7.31
N PHE A 237 13.33 -5.68 -8.59
CA PHE A 237 14.68 -5.97 -9.05
C PHE A 237 15.70 -5.03 -8.43
N THR A 238 15.34 -3.75 -8.20
CA THR A 238 16.20 -2.83 -7.45
C THR A 238 16.46 -3.33 -6.03
N GLY A 239 15.39 -3.76 -5.33
CA GLY A 239 15.49 -4.35 -4.00
C GLY A 239 16.38 -5.60 -3.98
N LEU A 240 16.13 -6.54 -4.88
CA LEU A 240 16.87 -7.81 -4.99
C LEU A 240 18.35 -7.61 -5.36
N VAL A 241 18.68 -6.63 -6.22
CA VAL A 241 20.07 -6.30 -6.57
C VAL A 241 20.80 -5.64 -5.40
N SER A 242 20.10 -4.86 -4.57
CA SER A 242 20.68 -4.17 -3.41
C SER A 242 20.80 -5.04 -2.15
N GLY A 243 20.04 -6.14 -2.08
CA GLY A 243 20.05 -7.09 -0.97
C GLY A 243 21.21 -8.09 -1.04
N ASP A 244 21.55 -8.68 0.11
CA ASP A 244 22.56 -9.73 0.21
C ASP A 244 22.09 -10.98 -0.55
N SER A 245 22.55 -11.12 -1.80
CA SER A 245 22.01 -12.03 -2.82
C SER A 245 22.19 -13.53 -2.48
N GLY A 246 22.77 -13.84 -1.31
CA GLY A 246 23.05 -15.17 -0.82
C GLY A 246 22.04 -15.74 0.19
N SER A 247 21.01 -15.00 0.60
CA SER A 247 19.98 -15.59 1.46
C SER A 247 19.22 -16.67 0.69
N GLN A 248 18.97 -17.84 1.33
CA GLN A 248 18.14 -18.93 0.80
C GLN A 248 16.75 -18.44 0.31
N LEU A 249 16.36 -17.28 0.80
CA LEU A 249 15.05 -16.72 0.66
C LEU A 249 14.94 -15.75 -0.55
N CYS A 250 16.02 -15.04 -0.90
CA CYS A 250 16.16 -14.36 -2.21
C CYS A 250 16.06 -15.38 -3.36
N GLN A 251 16.51 -16.61 -3.15
CA GLN A 251 16.40 -17.68 -4.14
C GLN A 251 14.95 -18.09 -4.45
N GLN A 252 14.02 -18.02 -3.48
CA GLN A 252 12.61 -18.34 -3.70
C GLN A 252 11.92 -17.29 -4.58
N SER A 253 12.13 -16.01 -4.27
CA SER A 253 11.62 -14.90 -5.09
C SER A 253 12.15 -14.97 -6.52
N LEU A 254 13.45 -15.25 -6.67
CA LEU A 254 14.05 -15.48 -7.99
C LEU A 254 13.48 -16.72 -8.69
N ALA A 255 13.18 -17.81 -7.97
CA ALA A 255 12.57 -18.98 -8.59
C ALA A 255 11.18 -18.66 -9.18
N ILE A 256 10.37 -17.84 -8.50
CA ILE A 256 9.07 -17.37 -9.00
C ILE A 256 9.27 -16.49 -10.25
N ILE A 257 10.18 -15.51 -10.20
CA ILE A 257 10.44 -14.60 -11.33
C ILE A 257 10.94 -15.36 -12.58
N TYR A 258 11.80 -16.35 -12.39
CA TYR A 258 12.42 -17.12 -13.47
C TYR A 258 11.62 -18.35 -13.91
N GLU A 259 10.43 -18.57 -13.36
CA GLU A 259 9.46 -19.47 -13.95
C GLU A 259 9.18 -19.04 -15.41
N PRO A 260 9.16 -19.96 -16.41
CA PRO A 260 9.10 -19.59 -17.82
C PRO A 260 7.98 -18.63 -18.22
N ASN A 261 6.80 -18.73 -17.60
CA ASN A 261 5.67 -17.83 -17.87
C ASN A 261 5.84 -16.46 -17.23
N ASN A 262 6.36 -16.41 -16.00
CA ASN A 262 6.56 -15.18 -15.24
C ASN A 262 7.70 -14.36 -15.86
N LEU A 263 8.78 -15.03 -16.27
CA LEU A 263 9.89 -14.41 -16.99
C LEU A 263 9.45 -13.82 -18.32
N PHE A 264 8.66 -14.56 -19.10
CA PHE A 264 8.09 -14.09 -20.36
C PHE A 264 7.16 -12.89 -20.15
N THR A 265 6.25 -12.97 -19.18
CA THR A 265 5.29 -11.90 -18.86
C THR A 265 6.03 -10.63 -18.43
N SER A 266 7.02 -10.76 -17.56
CA SER A 266 7.89 -9.68 -17.12
C SER A 266 8.61 -9.03 -18.30
N CYS A 267 9.33 -9.81 -19.11
CA CYS A 267 10.07 -9.26 -20.25
C CYS A 267 9.14 -8.59 -21.28
N CYS A 268 7.97 -9.17 -21.53
CA CYS A 268 6.98 -8.63 -22.45
C CYS A 268 6.50 -7.24 -22.00
N ALA A 269 6.07 -7.12 -20.73
CA ALA A 269 5.61 -5.84 -20.16
C ALA A 269 6.70 -4.77 -20.22
N ILE A 270 7.92 -5.11 -19.78
CA ILE A 270 9.05 -4.17 -19.74
C ILE A 270 9.48 -3.73 -21.15
N ILE A 271 9.53 -4.65 -22.13
CA ILE A 271 9.91 -4.32 -23.53
C ILE A 271 8.88 -3.41 -24.19
N LYS A 272 7.59 -3.66 -24.00
CA LYS A 272 6.52 -2.82 -24.57
C LYS A 272 6.64 -1.36 -24.13
N LEU A 273 7.04 -1.13 -22.89
CA LEU A 273 7.27 0.20 -22.34
C LEU A 273 8.65 0.78 -22.69
N GLY A 274 9.59 -0.07 -23.11
CA GLY A 274 10.95 0.31 -23.45
C GLY A 274 11.83 0.59 -22.23
N GLU A 275 11.57 -0.07 -21.11
CA GLU A 275 12.30 0.11 -19.86
C GLU A 275 13.60 -0.72 -19.85
N ASN A 276 14.60 -0.25 -20.62
CA ASN A 276 15.87 -0.96 -20.78
C ASN A 276 16.59 -1.20 -19.44
N LYS A 277 16.50 -0.26 -18.49
CA LYS A 277 17.14 -0.40 -17.16
C LYS A 277 16.59 -1.59 -16.39
N THR A 278 15.27 -1.74 -16.35
CA THR A 278 14.57 -2.84 -15.68
C THR A 278 14.92 -4.18 -16.32
N LEU A 279 14.97 -4.26 -17.66
CA LEU A 279 15.40 -5.49 -18.38
C LEU A 279 16.83 -5.90 -18.02
N ARG A 280 17.74 -4.93 -17.93
CA ARG A 280 19.14 -5.19 -17.56
C ARG A 280 19.24 -5.72 -16.15
N ARG A 281 18.57 -5.06 -15.19
CA ARG A 281 18.51 -5.50 -13.80
C ARG A 281 18.00 -6.94 -13.69
N LEU A 282 16.91 -7.26 -14.38
CA LEU A 282 16.39 -8.62 -14.46
C LEU A 282 17.45 -9.59 -14.96
N ALA A 283 18.07 -9.32 -16.11
CA ALA A 283 19.11 -10.19 -16.66
C ALA A 283 20.32 -10.37 -15.73
N PHE A 284 20.72 -9.32 -15.00
CA PHE A 284 21.82 -9.39 -14.04
C PHE A 284 21.52 -10.23 -12.80
N LEU A 285 20.25 -10.42 -12.42
CA LEU A 285 19.90 -11.28 -11.27
C LEU A 285 20.33 -12.73 -11.48
N ARG A 286 20.16 -13.27 -12.70
CA ARG A 286 20.67 -14.59 -13.11
C ARG A 286 21.09 -14.60 -14.58
N PRO A 287 22.34 -14.23 -14.90
CA PRO A 287 22.84 -14.15 -16.28
C PRO A 287 22.89 -15.49 -17.02
N LYS A 288 22.95 -16.60 -16.28
CA LYS A 288 23.11 -17.97 -16.82
C LYS A 288 21.88 -18.86 -16.59
N ASP A 289 20.73 -18.27 -16.32
CA ASP A 289 19.49 -19.02 -16.06
C ASP A 289 19.02 -19.78 -17.31
N SER A 290 18.56 -21.03 -17.13
CA SER A 290 18.14 -21.90 -18.22
C SER A 290 16.80 -21.49 -18.84
N SER A 291 16.02 -20.61 -18.20
CA SER A 291 14.76 -20.10 -18.75
C SER A 291 14.94 -19.07 -19.87
N TRP A 292 16.13 -18.49 -20.04
CA TRP A 292 16.40 -17.44 -21.03
C TRP A 292 16.12 -17.84 -22.48
N PRO A 293 16.62 -18.98 -23.00
CA PRO A 293 16.41 -19.34 -24.40
C PRO A 293 14.93 -19.47 -24.76
N GLY A 294 14.13 -20.11 -23.91
CA GLY A 294 12.69 -20.27 -24.11
C GLY A 294 11.94 -18.93 -24.05
N CYS A 295 12.29 -18.06 -23.12
CA CYS A 295 11.71 -16.72 -23.02
C CYS A 295 12.03 -15.88 -24.27
N LEU A 296 13.29 -15.82 -24.69
CA LEU A 296 13.73 -15.06 -25.86
C LEU A 296 13.12 -15.58 -27.17
N GLN A 297 12.88 -16.88 -27.29
CA GLN A 297 12.18 -17.46 -28.44
C GLN A 297 10.72 -17.00 -28.49
N ARG A 298 10.01 -17.03 -27.35
CA ARG A 298 8.61 -16.58 -27.26
C ARG A 298 8.47 -15.08 -27.58
N LEU A 299 9.40 -14.25 -27.09
CA LEU A 299 9.38 -12.80 -27.33
C LEU A 299 9.55 -12.44 -28.81
N GLN A 300 10.27 -13.24 -29.60
CA GLN A 300 10.42 -13.03 -31.04
C GLN A 300 9.11 -13.17 -31.82
N GLY A 301 8.14 -13.92 -31.28
CA GLY A 301 6.81 -14.07 -31.89
C GLY A 301 5.87 -12.89 -31.66
N LEU A 302 6.29 -11.87 -30.90
CA LEU A 302 5.43 -10.73 -30.57
C LEU A 302 5.50 -9.61 -31.62
N PRO A 303 4.37 -8.98 -31.97
CA PRO A 303 4.35 -7.80 -32.83
C PRO A 303 4.78 -6.55 -32.04
N LEU A 304 6.10 -6.37 -31.88
CA LEU A 304 6.68 -5.31 -31.04
C LEU A 304 6.86 -3.96 -31.75
N GLY A 305 6.62 -3.88 -33.07
CA GLY A 305 6.75 -2.64 -33.85
C GLY A 305 8.11 -1.96 -33.63
N GLU A 306 8.08 -0.67 -33.28
CA GLU A 306 9.27 0.14 -32.99
C GLU A 306 10.13 -0.41 -31.83
N ARG A 307 9.56 -1.23 -30.96
CA ARG A 307 10.28 -1.85 -29.82
C ARG A 307 11.08 -3.11 -30.21
N ALA A 308 10.99 -3.56 -31.47
CA ALA A 308 11.76 -4.70 -31.95
C ALA A 308 13.28 -4.51 -31.81
N CYS A 309 13.78 -3.27 -31.93
CA CYS A 309 15.20 -2.97 -31.75
C CYS A 309 15.68 -3.24 -30.30
N ILE A 310 14.81 -2.98 -29.30
CA ILE A 310 15.09 -3.26 -27.89
C ILE A 310 15.21 -4.76 -27.66
N LEU A 311 14.29 -5.55 -28.22
CA LEU A 311 14.35 -7.02 -28.13
C LEU A 311 15.64 -7.55 -28.77
N THR A 312 16.02 -7.06 -29.95
CA THR A 312 17.26 -7.50 -30.62
C THR A 312 18.50 -7.17 -29.78
N ALA A 313 18.59 -5.95 -29.24
CA ALA A 313 19.70 -5.55 -28.39
C ALA A 313 19.75 -6.35 -27.08
N PHE A 314 18.58 -6.57 -26.46
CA PHE A 314 18.47 -7.37 -25.24
C PHE A 314 18.83 -8.84 -25.46
N LYS A 315 18.39 -9.45 -26.58
CA LYS A 315 18.75 -10.82 -26.95
C LYS A 315 20.25 -10.97 -27.12
N ALA A 316 20.90 -10.03 -27.82
CA ALA A 316 22.36 -10.03 -27.97
C ALA A 316 23.07 -9.93 -26.62
N PHE A 317 22.58 -9.06 -25.73
CA PHE A 317 23.10 -8.88 -24.38
C PHE A 317 22.99 -10.15 -23.52
N VAL A 318 21.82 -10.80 -23.48
CA VAL A 318 21.63 -12.06 -22.73
C VAL A 318 22.51 -13.18 -23.30
N ASN A 319 22.56 -13.32 -24.62
CA ASN A 319 23.40 -14.34 -25.28
C ASN A 319 24.91 -14.12 -25.04
N ALA A 320 25.33 -12.86 -24.86
CA ALA A 320 26.69 -12.51 -24.48
C ALA A 320 26.99 -12.70 -22.98
N GLY A 321 26.06 -13.29 -22.21
CA GLY A 321 26.23 -13.49 -20.77
C GLY A 321 26.03 -12.22 -19.95
N CYS A 322 25.15 -11.32 -20.40
CA CYS A 322 24.89 -10.02 -19.78
C CYS A 322 26.10 -9.06 -19.79
N VAL A 323 26.85 -9.07 -20.90
CA VAL A 323 28.00 -8.18 -21.13
C VAL A 323 27.76 -7.37 -22.41
N GLY A 324 28.28 -6.14 -22.47
CA GLY A 324 28.29 -5.29 -23.67
C GLY A 324 27.53 -3.97 -23.51
N ALA A 325 27.44 -3.21 -24.61
CA ALA A 325 26.95 -1.82 -24.61
C ALA A 325 25.52 -1.64 -24.06
N PHE A 326 24.66 -2.66 -24.19
CA PHE A 326 23.34 -2.63 -23.57
C PHE A 326 23.47 -2.55 -22.04
N GLY A 327 24.41 -3.28 -21.43
CA GLY A 327 24.66 -3.34 -19.99
C GLY A 327 25.29 -2.10 -19.36
N GLU A 328 25.79 -1.15 -20.15
CA GLU A 328 26.45 0.05 -19.62
C GLU A 328 25.42 1.05 -19.07
N ASP A 329 25.42 1.28 -17.75
CA ASP A 329 24.57 2.28 -17.11
C ASP A 329 25.29 3.64 -17.11
N LYS A 330 24.96 4.52 -18.07
CA LYS A 330 25.46 5.92 -18.06
C LYS A 330 24.76 6.78 -17.00
N THR A 331 23.75 6.23 -16.32
CA THR A 331 23.06 6.88 -15.20
C THR A 331 23.65 6.41 -13.87
N PRO A 332 24.08 7.31 -12.98
CA PRO A 332 24.60 6.93 -11.68
C PRO A 332 23.52 6.15 -10.92
N LEU A 333 23.91 5.04 -10.27
CA LEU A 333 23.04 4.36 -9.33
C LEU A 333 22.54 5.38 -8.29
N PRO A 334 21.26 5.39 -7.93
CA PRO A 334 20.84 6.04 -6.70
C PRO A 334 21.68 5.43 -5.56
N SER A 335 22.25 6.30 -4.74
CA SER A 335 23.06 5.89 -3.60
C SER A 335 22.31 4.83 -2.79
N PRO A 336 23.00 3.82 -2.23
CA PRO A 336 22.36 2.87 -1.33
C PRO A 336 21.58 3.67 -0.29
N MET A 337 20.30 3.35 -0.12
CA MET A 337 19.48 3.89 0.95
C MET A 337 20.35 3.89 2.21
N ARG A 338 20.71 5.08 2.70
CA ARG A 338 21.32 5.23 4.01
C ARG A 338 20.37 4.51 4.95
N SER A 339 20.84 3.44 5.58
CA SER A 339 20.22 2.80 6.72
C SER A 339 20.14 3.83 7.85
N GLY A 340 19.13 4.69 7.77
CA GLY A 340 18.75 5.59 8.84
C GLY A 340 17.95 4.81 9.85
N PHE A 341 18.63 4.06 10.73
CA PHE A 341 18.38 3.84 12.17
C PHE A 341 19.35 2.74 12.64
N PRO A 342 19.83 2.81 13.90
CA PRO A 342 21.16 2.35 14.27
C PRO A 342 21.30 0.85 14.16
N ALA A 343 22.46 0.43 13.65
CA ALA A 343 22.96 -0.93 13.78
C ALA A 343 22.75 -1.42 15.22
N ILE A 344 21.89 -2.41 15.40
CA ILE A 344 21.84 -3.22 16.61
C ILE A 344 23.21 -3.89 16.69
N LYS A 345 24.13 -3.28 17.44
CA LYS A 345 25.33 -3.96 17.95
C LYS A 345 24.81 -5.15 18.76
N ARG A 346 24.84 -6.34 18.17
CA ARG A 346 24.79 -7.60 18.92
C ARG A 346 25.94 -7.54 19.93
N ARG A 347 25.64 -7.15 21.17
CA ARG A 347 26.55 -7.37 22.29
C ARG A 347 26.54 -8.87 22.54
N THR A 348 27.56 -9.54 22.01
CA THR A 348 27.98 -10.87 22.44
C THR A 348 28.21 -10.80 23.95
N LEU A 349 27.29 -11.40 24.72
CA LEU A 349 27.43 -11.56 26.16
C LEU A 349 28.53 -12.60 26.38
N HIS A 350 29.78 -12.14 26.47
CA HIS A 350 30.88 -12.95 27.00
C HIS A 350 30.59 -13.21 28.47
N ARG A 351 30.08 -14.42 28.73
CA ARG A 351 29.97 -15.07 30.03
C ARG A 351 31.37 -15.11 30.68
N THR A 352 31.70 -14.09 31.47
CA THR A 352 32.85 -14.12 32.37
C THR A 352 32.42 -14.78 33.67
N ARG A 353 32.86 -16.02 33.81
CA ARG A 353 32.86 -16.82 35.04
C ARG A 353 33.60 -16.02 36.13
N ARG A 354 32.88 -15.40 37.06
CA ARG A 354 33.49 -14.91 38.30
C ARG A 354 33.66 -16.09 39.25
N GLU A 355 34.92 -16.44 39.46
CA GLU A 355 35.36 -17.28 40.56
C GLU A 355 35.07 -16.54 41.88
N PHE A 356 34.40 -17.21 42.80
CA PHE A 356 34.25 -16.75 44.17
C PHE A 356 35.55 -17.04 44.92
N PRO A 357 36.17 -16.06 45.60
CA PRO A 357 37.15 -16.36 46.62
C PRO A 357 36.42 -16.74 47.91
N SER A 358 36.72 -17.94 48.37
CA SER A 358 36.54 -18.40 49.74
C SER A 358 37.21 -17.44 50.73
N SER A 359 36.45 -16.84 51.64
CA SER A 359 36.99 -16.36 52.91
C SER A 359 36.14 -16.87 54.07
N SER A 360 36.75 -17.78 54.79
CA SER A 360 36.42 -18.26 56.12
C SER A 360 36.64 -17.19 57.20
N ALA A 361 35.81 -17.28 58.25
CA ALA A 361 36.12 -17.13 59.68
C ALA A 361 36.21 -15.73 60.34
N GLY A 362 35.54 -15.68 61.50
CA GLY A 362 35.78 -14.80 62.67
C GLY A 362 34.77 -13.66 62.78
N SER A 363 33.93 -13.52 63.81
CA SER A 363 33.76 -14.20 65.11
C SER A 363 32.35 -13.94 65.59
#